data_AF-A0A9X4LAU8-F1
#
_entry.id   AF-A0A9X4LAU8-F1
#
_cell.length_a   1.000
_cell.length_b   1.000
_cell.length_c   1.000
_cell.angle_alpha   90.00
_cell.angle_beta   90.00
_cell.angle_gamma   90.00
#
_symmetry.space_group_name_H-M   'P 1'
#
loop_
_entity.id
_entity.type
_entity.pdbx_description
1 polymer ?
#
loop_
_entity_poly.entity_id
_entity_poly.type
_entity_poly.pdbx_seq_one_letter_code
_entity_poly.pdbx_strand_id
1 'polypeptide(L)' 'MNKITKEELSELINQRNDYAEETFAEMFLERDSENPNVIANNYFESFALANDKMIEKLLKNLDLLED' A
#
# COMPACT_ATOMS: atom_id res chain seq x y z
N MET A 1 -12.92 11.88 -17.44
CA MET A 1 -11.56 11.60 -16.95
C MET A 1 -11.05 12.79 -16.16
N ASN A 2 -11.16 12.68 -14.84
CA ASN A 2 -10.43 13.58 -13.95
C ASN A 2 -8.93 13.31 -14.11
N LYS A 3 -8.09 14.31 -13.87
CA LYS A 3 -6.64 14.15 -13.84
C LYS A 3 -6.17 14.39 -12.42
N ILE A 4 -5.25 13.56 -11.96
CA ILE A 4 -4.55 13.78 -10.69
C ILE A 4 -3.44 14.82 -10.87
N THR A 5 -3.29 15.70 -9.88
CA THR A 5 -2.19 16.66 -9.79
C THR A 5 -0.90 15.99 -9.29
N LYS A 6 0.24 16.68 -9.38
CA LYS A 6 1.51 16.15 -8.87
C LYS A 6 1.48 16.06 -7.34
N GLU A 7 0.83 17.04 -6.72
CA GLU A 7 0.66 17.15 -5.28
C GLU A 7 -0.18 15.98 -4.75
N GLU A 8 -1.34 15.71 -5.35
CA GLU A 8 -2.18 14.56 -4.99
C GLU A 8 -1.47 13.22 -5.22
N LEU A 9 -0.71 13.08 -6.31
CA LEU A 9 0.08 11.87 -6.55
C LEU A 9 1.16 11.67 -5.47
N SER A 10 1.83 12.76 -5.07
CA SER A 10 2.84 12.72 -4.02
C SER A 10 2.22 12.34 -2.67
N GLU A 11 1.03 12.87 -2.38
CA GLU A 11 0.28 12.53 -1.18
C GLU A 11 -0.16 11.05 -1.17
N LEU A 12 -0.62 10.52 -2.31
CA LEU A 12 -0.94 9.10 -2.43
C LEU A 12 0.27 8.19 -2.20
N ILE A 13 1.46 8.59 -2.67
CA ILE A 13 2.70 7.83 -2.45
C ILE A 13 3.07 7.85 -0.95
N ASN A 14 2.94 8.99 -0.29
CA ASN A 14 3.20 9.08 1.16
C ASN A 14 2.22 8.20 1.93
N GLN A 15 0.91 8.30 1.65
CA GLN A 15 -0.11 7.45 2.26
C GLN A 15 0.12 5.97 2.00
N ARG A 16 0.63 5.61 0.80
CA ARG A 16 1.02 4.24 0.48
C ARG A 16 2.18 3.77 1.35
N ASN A 17 3.20 4.60 1.56
CA ASN A 17 4.35 4.22 2.38
C ASN A 17 3.95 4.08 3.86
N ASP A 18 3.17 5.03 4.39
CA ASP A 18 2.67 4.98 5.77
C ASP A 18 1.88 3.68 6.00
N TYR A 19 0.96 3.34 5.09
CA TYR A 19 0.18 2.11 5.19
C TYR A 19 1.05 0.84 5.07
N ALA A 20 2.07 0.84 4.20
CA ALA A 20 2.98 -0.29 4.07
C ALA A 20 3.80 -0.53 5.35
N GLU A 21 4.23 0.55 6.00
CA GLU A 21 4.96 0.49 7.27
C GLU A 21 4.08 0.02 8.42
N GLU A 22 2.87 0.57 8.56
CA GLU A 22 1.88 0.14 9.56
C GLU A 22 1.53 -1.35 9.39
N THR A 23 1.20 -1.75 8.16
CA THR A 23 0.85 -3.15 7.84
C THR A 23 2.03 -4.07 8.10
N PHE A 24 3.26 -3.67 7.72
CA PHE A 24 4.45 -4.47 8.02
C PHE A 24 4.67 -4.61 9.52
N ALA A 25 4.51 -3.54 10.29
CA ALA A 25 4.69 -3.59 11.74
C ALA A 25 3.70 -4.56 12.41
N GLU A 26 2.43 -4.55 11.97
CA GLU A 26 1.41 -5.50 12.43
C GLU A 26 1.79 -6.94 12.07
N MET A 27 2.07 -7.21 10.79
CA MET A 27 2.49 -8.54 10.33
C MET A 27 3.78 -9.01 10.98
N PHE A 28 4.70 -8.09 11.31
CA PHE A 28 5.91 -8.41 12.03
C PHE A 28 5.59 -8.81 13.46
N LEU A 29 4.71 -8.10 14.17
CA LEU A 29 4.30 -8.45 15.54
C LEU A 29 3.56 -9.80 15.60
N GLU A 30 2.76 -10.11 14.58
CA GLU A 30 1.94 -11.32 14.49
C GLU A 30 2.66 -12.52 13.86
N ARG A 31 3.93 -12.36 13.45
CA ARG A 31 4.69 -13.41 12.75
C ARG A 31 4.76 -14.70 13.58
N ASP A 32 4.61 -15.82 12.89
CA ASP A 32 4.70 -17.17 13.48
C ASP A 32 6.15 -17.63 13.71
N SER A 33 7.12 -16.93 13.10
CA SER A 33 8.52 -17.31 13.07
C SER A 33 9.45 -16.10 12.91
N GLU A 34 10.64 -16.19 13.51
CA GLU A 34 11.73 -15.22 13.30
C GLU A 34 12.62 -15.57 12.09
N ASN A 35 12.20 -16.54 11.28
CA ASN A 35 12.90 -16.87 10.05
C ASN A 35 13.02 -15.61 9.16
N PRO A 36 14.22 -15.25 8.68
CA PRO A 36 14.41 -14.09 7.82
C PRO A 36 13.52 -14.08 6.57
N ASN A 37 13.18 -15.26 6.04
CA ASN A 37 12.29 -15.37 4.89
C ASN A 37 10.84 -14.99 5.24
N VAL A 38 10.38 -15.32 6.45
CA VAL A 38 9.04 -14.91 6.91
C VAL A 38 8.98 -13.39 7.06
N ILE A 39 10.01 -12.79 7.67
CA ILE A 39 10.12 -11.34 7.81
C ILE A 39 10.16 -10.65 6.44
N ALA A 40 10.98 -11.15 5.51
CA ALA A 40 11.08 -10.61 4.17
C ALA A 40 9.75 -10.74 3.39
N ASN A 41 9.06 -11.88 3.51
CA ASN A 41 7.76 -12.08 2.88
C ASN A 41 6.72 -11.10 3.41
N ASN A 42 6.64 -10.92 4.74
CA ASN A 42 5.73 -9.95 5.35
C ASN A 42 6.00 -8.52 4.86
N TYR A 43 7.27 -8.16 4.66
CA TYR A 43 7.65 -6.87 4.08
C TYR A 43 7.16 -6.73 2.63
N PHE A 44 7.40 -7.72 1.77
CA PHE A 44 6.94 -7.62 0.38
C PHE A 44 5.40 -7.63 0.28
N GLU A 45 4.73 -8.40 1.12
CA GLU A 45 3.27 -8.47 1.18
C GLU A 45 2.66 -7.15 1.64
N SER A 46 3.20 -6.50 2.68
CA SER A 46 2.71 -5.20 3.14
C SER A 46 2.80 -4.13 2.05
N PHE A 47 3.89 -4.12 1.28
CA PHE A 47 4.06 -3.22 0.15
C PHE A 47 3.13 -3.53 -1.02
N ALA A 48 2.84 -4.82 -1.28
CA ALA A 48 1.87 -5.22 -2.28
C ALA A 48 0.45 -4.73 -1.92
N LEU A 49 0.01 -4.98 -0.68
CA LEU A 49 -1.29 -4.51 -0.16
C LEU A 49 -1.40 -2.98 -0.21
N ALA A 50 -0.32 -2.27 0.12
CA ALA A 50 -0.29 -0.82 0.06
C ALA A 50 -0.39 -0.29 -1.38
N ASN A 51 0.27 -0.94 -2.34
CA ASN A 51 0.15 -0.60 -3.75
C ASN A 51 -1.28 -0.83 -4.26
N ASP A 52 -1.90 -1.96 -3.92
CA ASP A 52 -3.29 -2.26 -4.33
C ASP A 52 -4.26 -1.19 -3.81
N LYS A 53 -4.13 -0.81 -2.54
CA LYS A 53 -4.93 0.27 -1.92
C LYS A 53 -4.71 1.62 -2.61
N MET A 54 -3.47 1.96 -2.97
CA MET A 54 -3.15 3.18 -3.70
C MET A 54 -3.77 3.16 -5.10
N ILE A 55 -3.66 2.04 -5.82
CA ILE A 55 -4.21 1.85 -7.16
C ILE A 55 -5.74 1.98 -7.11
N GLU A 56 -6.41 1.32 -6.17
CA GLU A 56 -7.85 1.41 -6.00
C GLU A 56 -8.29 2.87 -5.79
N LYS A 57 -7.60 3.61 -4.92
CA LYS A 57 -7.88 5.03 -4.68
C LYS A 57 -7.61 5.89 -5.91
N LEU A 58 -6.55 5.60 -6.67
CA LEU A 58 -6.24 6.28 -7.93
C LEU A 58 -7.35 6.05 -8.96
N LEU A 59 -7.80 4.80 -9.13
CA LEU A 59 -8.85 4.45 -10.07
C LEU A 59 -10.18 5.12 -9.69
N LYS A 60 -10.53 5.17 -8.40
CA LYS A 60 -11.71 5.92 -7.89
C LYS A 60 -11.60 7.41 -8.17
N ASN A 61 -10.46 8.04 -7.85
CA ASN A 61 -10.27 9.48 -8.05
C ASN A 61 -10.32 9.89 -9.54
N LEU A 62 -9.86 9.01 -10.42
CA LEU A 62 -9.84 9.24 -11.87
C LEU A 62 -11.14 8.84 -12.57
N ASP A 63 -12.12 8.29 -11.82
CA ASP A 63 -13.39 7.78 -12.33
C ASP A 63 -13.18 6.67 -13.37
N LEU A 64 -12.37 5.67 -13.00
CA LEU A 64 -11.92 4.56 -13.85
C LEU A 64 -12.39 3.18 -13.36
N LEU A 65 -13.24 3.10 -12.34
CA LEU A 65 -13.90 1.87 -11.90
C LEU A 65 -15.37 1.90 -12.36
N GLU A 66 -15.89 0.76 -12.81
CA GLU A 66 -17.33 0.57 -13.00
C GLU A 66 -17.98 0.25 -11.63
N ASP A 67 -19.20 0.77 -11.40
CA ASP A 67 -20.00 0.54 -10.18
C ASP A 67 -20.54 -0.90 -10.05
#